data_AF-A0A7X9BE52-F1
#
_entry.id   AF-A0A7X9BE52-F1
#
_cell.length_a   1.000
_cell.length_b   1.000
_cell.length_c   1.000
_cell.angle_alpha   90.00
_cell.angle_beta   90.00
_cell.angle_gamma   90.00
#
_symmetry.space_group_name_H-M   'P 1'
#
loop_
_entity.id
_entity.type
_entity.pdbx_description
1 polymer ?
#
loop_
_entity_poly.entity_id
_entity_poly.type
_entity_poly.pdbx_seq_one_letter_code
_entity_poly.pdbx_strand_id
1 'polypeptide(L)'
;VSVFTLNFASSYGLFITAAMLIALCFGGIMGIFPALTADMFGPKNNGVNYGIMFTGFAIAATLGPMLAANVKASSGTYNTAFVIAAVLNLVGIGLTYLVSNI
;
A
#
# COMPACT_ATOMS: atom_id res chain seq x y z
N VAL A 1 6.37 6.69 -4.70
CA VAL A 1 7.52 7.62 -4.61
C VAL A 1 8.25 7.50 -3.28
N SER A 2 7.60 7.74 -2.12
CA SER A 2 8.27 7.72 -0.80
C SER A 2 8.93 6.38 -0.44
N VAL A 3 8.36 5.24 -0.86
CA VAL A 3 8.95 3.90 -0.68
C VAL A 3 10.23 3.71 -1.49
N PHE A 4 10.33 4.35 -2.65
CA PHE A 4 11.55 4.34 -3.47
C PHE A 4 12.65 5.22 -2.83
N THR A 5 12.27 6.35 -2.22
CA THR A 5 13.18 7.24 -1.48
C THR A 5 13.83 6.54 -0.28
N LEU A 6 13.16 5.57 0.37
CA LEU A 6 13.74 4.76 1.45
C LEU A 6 14.94 3.90 1.00
N ASN A 7 15.03 3.56 -0.29
CA ASN A 7 16.15 2.79 -0.83
C ASN A 7 17.48 3.56 -0.80
N PHE A 8 17.39 4.90 -0.91
CA PHE A 8 18.53 5.82 -0.95
C PHE A 8 18.71 6.61 0.36
N ALA A 9 17.90 6.34 1.38
CA ALA A 9 17.95 7.05 2.65
C ALA A 9 19.19 6.64 3.46
N SER A 10 20.28 7.39 3.31
CA SER A 10 21.51 7.25 4.10
C SER A 10 21.51 8.09 5.38
N SER A 11 20.52 8.97 5.55
CA SER A 11 20.36 9.88 6.69
C SER A 11 19.06 9.61 7.43
N TYR A 12 19.13 9.62 8.77
CA TYR A 12 17.97 9.42 9.66
C TYR A 12 16.83 10.40 9.37
N GLY A 13 17.12 11.65 9.03
CA GLY A 13 16.11 12.65 8.69
C GLY A 13 15.34 12.31 7.40
N LEU A 14 16.01 11.75 6.40
CA LEU A 14 15.38 11.32 5.15
C LEU A 14 14.47 10.11 5.36
N PHE A 15 14.88 9.20 6.24
CA PHE A 15 14.08 8.03 6.62
C PHE A 15 12.78 8.46 7.32
N ILE A 16 12.86 9.34 8.32
CA ILE A 16 11.69 9.81 9.08
C ILE A 16 10.70 10.56 8.17
N THR A 17 11.20 11.47 7.32
CA THR A 17 10.34 12.21 6.40
C THR A 17 9.64 11.29 5.40
N ALA A 18 10.34 10.31 4.83
CA ALA A 18 9.74 9.30 3.97
C ALA A 18 8.67 8.46 4.70
N ALA A 19 8.95 8.04 5.93
CA ALA A 19 8.01 7.28 6.76
C ALA A 19 6.73 8.10 7.08
N MET A 20 6.89 9.39 7.41
CA MET A 20 5.75 10.29 7.65
C MET A 20 4.88 10.46 6.40
N LEU A 21 5.49 10.60 5.22
CA LEU A 21 4.74 10.69 3.97
C LEU A 21 3.96 9.40 3.69
N ILE A 22 4.55 8.23 3.96
CA ILE A 22 3.85 6.95 3.82
C ILE A 22 2.65 6.89 4.78
N ALA A 23 2.84 7.26 6.04
CA ALA A 23 1.77 7.29 7.04
C ALA A 23 0.64 8.27 6.69
N LEU A 24 0.98 9.45 6.16
CA LEU A 24 0.02 10.45 5.71
C LEU A 24 -0.83 9.91 4.55
N CYS A 25 -0.20 9.30 3.53
CA CYS A 25 -0.93 8.69 2.42
C CYS A 25 -1.83 7.54 2.89
N PHE A 26 -1.37 6.73 3.84
CA PHE A 26 -2.16 5.64 4.40
C PHE A 26 -3.43 6.15 5.10
N GLY A 27 -3.34 7.23 5.88
CA GLY A 27 -4.49 7.84 6.54
C GLY A 27 -5.56 8.35 5.56
N GLY A 28 -5.15 8.96 4.45
CA GLY A 28 -6.09 9.43 3.42
C GLY A 28 -6.86 8.30 2.74
N ILE A 29 -6.19 7.18 2.44
CA ILE A 29 -6.78 6.01 1.77
C ILE A 29 -7.89 5.39 2.64
N MET A 30 -7.67 5.25 3.94
CA MET A 30 -8.64 4.63 4.85
C MET A 30 -9.95 5.42 4.95
N GLY A 31 -9.89 6.75 4.81
CA GLY A 31 -11.09 7.61 4.83
C GLY A 31 -11.90 7.59 3.53
N ILE A 32 -11.24 7.41 2.39
CA ILE A 32 -11.88 7.48 1.06
C ILE A 32 -12.45 6.13 0.63
N PHE A 33 -11.88 5.02 1.09
CA PHE A 33 -12.26 3.68 0.63
C PHE A 33 -13.74 3.30 0.82
N PRO A 34 -14.42 3.61 1.95
CA PRO A 34 -15.85 3.33 2.08
C PRO A 34 -16.70 4.14 1.10
N ALA A 35 -16.32 5.39 0.81
CA ALA A 35 -17.03 6.22 -0.18
C ALA A 35 -16.81 5.68 -1.59
N LEU A 36 -15.56 5.37 -1.95
CA LEU A 36 -15.24 4.76 -3.25
C LEU A 36 -15.95 3.41 -3.46
N THR A 37 -16.05 2.60 -2.41
CA THR A 37 -16.77 1.33 -2.47
C THR A 37 -18.27 1.55 -2.71
N ALA A 38 -18.85 2.59 -2.09
CA ALA A 38 -20.25 2.96 -2.32
C ALA A 38 -20.47 3.46 -3.75
N ASP A 39 -19.54 4.24 -4.30
CA ASP A 39 -19.61 4.75 -5.67
C ASP A 39 -19.52 3.62 -6.70
N MET A 40 -18.69 2.60 -6.45
CA MET A 40 -18.48 1.47 -7.35
C MET A 40 -19.56 0.38 -7.27
N PHE A 41 -20.02 0.04 -6.06
CA PHE A 41 -20.92 -1.10 -5.82
C PHE A 41 -22.32 -0.72 -5.33
N GLY A 42 -22.57 0.58 -5.16
CA GLY A 42 -23.81 1.14 -4.66
C GLY A 42 -23.83 1.26 -3.12
N PRO A 43 -24.54 2.28 -2.57
CA PRO A 43 -24.53 2.57 -1.14
C PRO A 43 -25.39 1.62 -0.29
N LYS A 44 -26.35 0.89 -0.90
CA LYS A 44 -27.38 0.11 -0.18
C LYS A 44 -26.79 -0.94 0.78
N ASN A 45 -25.70 -1.60 0.38
CA ASN A 45 -25.02 -2.63 1.18
C ASN A 45 -23.55 -2.25 1.44
N ASN A 46 -23.23 -0.95 1.57
CA ASN A 46 -21.84 -0.49 1.59
C ASN A 46 -21.00 -1.10 2.73
N GLY A 47 -21.60 -1.34 3.90
CA GLY A 47 -20.89 -1.99 5.01
C GLY A 47 -20.39 -3.40 4.67
N VAL A 48 -21.22 -4.20 3.97
CA VAL A 48 -20.85 -5.55 3.53
C VAL A 48 -19.86 -5.49 2.38
N ASN A 49 -20.12 -4.64 1.38
CA ASN A 49 -19.23 -4.46 0.23
C ASN A 49 -17.83 -4.01 0.68
N TYR A 50 -17.76 -3.02 1.57
CA TYR A 50 -16.50 -2.54 2.14
C TYR A 50 -15.81 -3.63 2.96
N GLY A 51 -16.56 -4.41 3.73
CA GLY A 51 -16.03 -5.57 4.46
C GLY A 51 -15.35 -6.59 3.52
N ILE A 52 -15.97 -6.88 2.36
CA ILE A 52 -15.38 -7.76 1.34
C ILE A 52 -14.10 -7.14 0.78
N MET A 53 -14.11 -5.84 0.42
CA MET A 53 -12.90 -5.14 -0.05
C MET A 53 -11.78 -5.15 0.99
N PHE A 54 -12.11 -5.05 2.28
CA PHE A 54 -11.16 -5.06 3.38
C PHE A 54 -10.45 -6.41 3.56
N THR A 55 -11.01 -7.52 3.04
CA THR A 55 -10.32 -8.82 3.06
C THR A 55 -9.01 -8.77 2.28
N GLY A 56 -8.96 -8.05 1.16
CA GLY A 56 -7.73 -7.83 0.40
C GLY A 56 -6.67 -7.08 1.21
N PHE A 57 -7.11 -6.09 1.99
CA PHE A 57 -6.23 -5.38 2.92
C PHE A 57 -5.69 -6.31 4.03
N ALA A 58 -6.54 -7.16 4.61
CA ALA A 58 -6.12 -8.13 5.63
C ALA A 58 -5.08 -9.14 5.10
N ILE A 59 -5.25 -9.60 3.87
CA ILE A 59 -4.26 -10.46 3.19
C ILE A 59 -2.96 -9.70 2.97
N ALA A 60 -3.02 -8.46 2.49
CA ALA A 60 -1.82 -7.64 2.29
C ALA A 60 -1.10 -7.34 3.62
N ALA A 61 -1.83 -7.09 4.70
CA ALA A 61 -1.29 -6.81 6.03
C ALA A 61 -0.55 -8.01 6.63
N THR A 62 -0.92 -9.23 6.27
CA THR A 62 -0.22 -10.46 6.69
C THR A 62 0.96 -10.78 5.77
N LEU A 63 0.76 -10.73 4.45
CA LEU A 63 1.81 -11.06 3.48
C LEU A 63 2.95 -10.04 3.45
N GLY A 64 2.67 -8.75 3.65
CA GLY A 64 3.67 -7.68 3.59
C GLY A 64 4.85 -7.89 4.57
N PRO A 65 4.58 -8.03 5.89
CA PRO A 65 5.62 -8.30 6.88
C PRO A 65 6.35 -9.63 6.64
N MET A 66 5.62 -10.67 6.23
CA MET A 66 6.21 -11.99 5.93
C MET A 66 7.21 -11.89 4.76
N LEU A 67 6.83 -11.21 3.68
CA LEU A 67 7.72 -10.96 2.55
C LEU A 67 8.93 -10.12 2.95
N ALA A 68 8.73 -9.05 3.73
CA ALA A 68 9.85 -8.23 4.21
C ALA A 68 10.82 -9.02 5.11
N ALA A 69 10.32 -9.89 5.98
CA ALA A 69 11.12 -10.76 6.84
C ALA A 69 11.90 -11.80 6.01
N ASN A 70 11.24 -12.46 5.06
CA ASN A 70 11.87 -13.44 4.17
C ASN A 70 12.96 -12.81 3.29
N VAL A 71 12.71 -11.62 2.76
CA VAL A 71 13.70 -10.89 1.95
C VAL A 71 14.90 -10.50 2.79
N LYS A 72 14.70 -10.03 4.03
CA LYS A 72 15.80 -9.75 4.96
C LYS A 72 16.60 -11.00 5.29
N ALA A 73 15.92 -12.12 5.55
CA ALA A 73 16.57 -13.40 5.89
C ALA A 73 17.45 -13.92 4.75
N SER A 74 17.04 -13.74 3.49
CA SER A 74 17.80 -14.17 2.32
C SER A 74 18.90 -13.18 1.90
N SER A 75 18.60 -11.89 1.93
CA SER A 75 19.45 -10.84 1.31
C SER A 75 20.29 -10.06 2.32
N GLY A 76 20.08 -10.25 3.63
CA GLY A 76 20.70 -9.48 4.71
C GLY A 76 20.25 -8.01 4.82
N THR A 77 19.53 -7.48 3.83
CA THR A 77 19.11 -6.08 3.75
C THR A 77 17.64 -5.95 3.34
N TYR A 78 17.02 -4.80 3.64
CA TYR A 78 15.64 -4.47 3.23
C TYR A 78 15.53 -3.82 1.86
N ASN A 79 16.66 -3.59 1.18
CA ASN A 79 16.69 -2.83 -0.08
C ASN A 79 15.78 -3.48 -1.14
N THR A 80 15.92 -4.80 -1.33
CA THR A 80 15.08 -5.59 -2.23
C THR A 80 13.60 -5.56 -1.83
N ALA A 81 13.28 -5.53 -0.54
CA ALA A 81 11.89 -5.45 -0.07
C ALA A 81 11.25 -4.11 -0.45
N PHE A 82 12.01 -3.01 -0.37
CA PHE A 82 11.55 -1.69 -0.82
C PHE A 82 11.34 -1.63 -2.34
N VAL A 83 12.20 -2.28 -3.13
CA VAL A 83 12.02 -2.38 -4.58
C VAL A 83 10.75 -3.15 -4.94
N ILE A 84 10.52 -4.31 -4.30
CA ILE A 84 9.29 -5.09 -4.50
C ILE A 84 8.06 -4.26 -4.15
N ALA A 85 8.07 -3.57 -3.00
CA ALA A 85 6.97 -2.69 -2.59
C ALA A 85 6.75 -1.53 -3.57
N ALA A 86 7.81 -0.96 -4.15
CA ALA A 86 7.69 0.09 -5.15
C ALA A 86 7.05 -0.42 -6.45
N VAL A 87 7.42 -1.61 -6.92
CA VAL A 87 6.82 -2.23 -8.11
C VAL A 87 5.33 -2.54 -7.88
N LEU A 88 4.99 -3.12 -6.72
CA LEU A 88 3.59 -3.39 -6.37
C LEU A 88 2.74 -2.11 -6.33
N ASN A 89 3.31 -0.99 -5.87
CA ASN A 89 2.63 0.30 -5.88
C ASN A 89 2.34 0.78 -7.31
N LEU A 90 3.31 0.65 -8.23
CA LEU A 90 3.11 1.00 -9.64
C LEU A 90 2.04 0.14 -10.31
N VAL A 91 2.02 -1.18 -10.02
CA VAL A 91 0.96 -2.07 -10.50
C VAL A 91 -0.40 -1.64 -9.96
N GLY A 92 -0.48 -1.28 -8.67
CA GLY A 92 -1.71 -0.76 -8.06
C GLY A 92 -2.22 0.52 -8.72
N ILE A 93 -1.33 1.45 -9.08
CA ILE A 93 -1.68 2.66 -9.83
C ILE A 93 -2.25 2.27 -11.21
N GLY A 94 -1.60 1.33 -11.92
CA GLY A 94 -2.08 0.85 -13.21
C GLY A 94 -3.47 0.21 -13.15
N LEU A 95 -3.70 -0.64 -12.15
CA LEU A 95 -5.02 -1.25 -11.90
C LEU A 95 -6.09 -0.21 -11.56
N THR A 96 -5.75 0.79 -10.73
CA THR A 96 -6.67 1.87 -10.38
C THR A 96 -7.07 2.67 -11.61
N TYR A 97 -6.11 2.97 -12.49
CA TYR A 97 -6.38 3.67 -13.74
C TYR A 97 -7.27 2.83 -14.67
N LEU A 98 -7.03 1.52 -14.78
CA LEU A 98 -7.89 0.63 -15.55
C LEU A 98 -9.34 0.64 -15.04
N VAL A 99 -9.55 0.50 -13.72
CA VAL A 99 -10.90 0.53 -13.13
C VAL A 99 -11.58 1.88 -13.34
N SER A 100 -10.84 2.99 -13.28
CA SER A 100 -11.42 4.32 -13.52
C SER A 100 -11.88 4.58 -14.96
N ASN A 101 -11.45 3.77 -15.93
CA ASN A 101 -11.80 3.91 -17.35
C ASN A 101 -12.90 2.92 -17.80
N ILE A 102 -13.45 2.12 -16.88
CA ILE A 102 -14.56 1.19 -17.11
C ILE A 102 -15.83 1.79 -16.53
#